data_AF-A0A5K1JW68-F1
#
_entry.id   AF-A0A5K1JW68-F1
#
_cell.length_a   1.000
_cell.length_b   1.000
_cell.length_c   1.000
_cell.angle_alpha   90.00
_cell.angle_beta   90.00
_cell.angle_gamma   90.00
#
_symmetry.space_group_name_H-M   'P 1'
#
loop_
_entity.id
_entity.type
_entity.pdbx_description
1 polymer ?
#
loop_
_entity_poly.entity_id
_entity_poly.type
_entity_poly.pdbx_seq_one_letter_code
_entity_poly.pdbx_strand_id
1 'polypeptide(L)'
;MLPDYLQVPEALKTHSELIKRGVILDEPLNIGSVYATHAFQPPRFVVKVLSPASEEEAIISRLQHDRSARNHLIPCEIIPSDPALLLMPSVCNIAWPMRRERNFFIKLCTLLKVFRQIAEGIDHLHSLRIAHLDMCFGNVMIAAPHVEREHPRTKAGRVYIIDFDRSRQLDLGPGLHPPIELPSTQYEPPLQMKTFDPYSWDVYCMGRLFEHLTEVSIPSASSSPFRSRRTVADRGLEI
;
A
#
# COMPACT_ATOMS: atom_id res chain seq x y z
N MET A 1 -5.19 -1.07 -31.29
CA MET A 1 -4.53 -2.15 -30.52
C MET A 1 -3.76 -1.50 -29.39
N LEU A 2 -3.92 -1.98 -28.16
CA LEU A 2 -3.05 -1.60 -27.05
C LEU A 2 -1.68 -2.27 -27.25
N PRO A 3 -0.55 -1.59 -27.01
CA PRO A 3 0.77 -2.21 -26.99
C PRO A 3 0.79 -3.48 -26.12
N ASP A 4 1.52 -4.53 -26.55
CA ASP A 4 1.50 -5.86 -25.92
C ASP A 4 1.88 -5.83 -24.43
N TYR A 5 2.77 -4.91 -24.02
CA TYR A 5 3.17 -4.74 -22.62
C TYR A 5 2.07 -4.10 -21.74
N LEU A 6 1.03 -3.50 -22.34
CA LEU A 6 -0.15 -2.98 -21.65
C LEU A 6 -1.29 -4.00 -21.57
N GLN A 7 -1.05 -5.24 -21.99
CA GLN A 7 -2.04 -6.31 -21.93
C GLN A 7 -1.68 -7.32 -20.83
N VAL A 8 -2.69 -8.08 -20.39
CA VAL A 8 -2.45 -9.28 -19.58
C VAL A 8 -1.65 -10.29 -20.43
N PRO A 9 -0.51 -10.82 -19.94
CA PRO A 9 0.26 -11.83 -20.63
C PRO A 9 -0.54 -13.08 -20.95
N GLU A 10 -0.34 -13.66 -22.14
CA GLU A 10 -1.01 -14.91 -22.55
C GLU A 10 -0.76 -16.07 -21.59
N ALA A 11 0.42 -16.13 -20.98
CA ALA A 11 0.75 -17.12 -19.96
C ALA A 11 -0.20 -17.06 -18.74
N LEU A 12 -0.64 -15.85 -18.35
CA LEU A 12 -1.60 -15.69 -17.25
C LEU A 12 -3.03 -15.99 -17.69
N LYS A 13 -3.42 -15.62 -18.93
CA LYS A 13 -4.75 -15.94 -19.49
C LYS A 13 -4.98 -17.44 -19.62
N THR A 14 -3.91 -18.18 -19.92
CA THR A 14 -3.92 -19.64 -20.10
C THR A 14 -3.52 -20.42 -18.85
N HIS A 15 -3.29 -19.75 -17.72
CA HIS A 15 -2.82 -20.39 -16.50
C HIS A 15 -3.87 -21.35 -15.91
N SER A 16 -3.53 -22.64 -15.83
CA SER A 16 -4.47 -23.72 -15.48
C SER A 16 -5.18 -23.51 -14.14
N GLU A 17 -4.45 -23.12 -13.09
CA GLU A 17 -5.04 -22.88 -11.77
C GLU A 17 -5.93 -21.62 -11.73
N LEU A 18 -5.64 -20.59 -12.54
CA LEU A 18 -6.50 -19.41 -12.60
C LEU A 18 -7.81 -19.74 -13.33
N ILE A 19 -7.71 -20.44 -14.46
CA ILE A 19 -8.86 -20.93 -15.24
C ILE A 19 -9.75 -21.84 -14.38
N LYS A 20 -9.15 -22.80 -13.68
CA LYS A 20 -9.87 -23.74 -12.81
C LYS A 20 -10.68 -23.03 -11.72
N ARG A 21 -10.21 -21.86 -11.28
CA ARG A 21 -10.85 -21.01 -10.26
C ARG A 21 -11.78 -19.95 -10.86
N GLY A 22 -11.90 -19.88 -12.18
CA GLY A 22 -12.70 -18.86 -12.88
C GLY A 22 -12.13 -17.45 -12.76
N VAL A 23 -10.82 -17.30 -12.50
CA VAL A 23 -10.15 -16.01 -12.38
C VAL A 23 -9.71 -15.56 -13.77
N ILE A 24 -10.46 -14.62 -14.35
CA ILE A 24 -10.18 -14.03 -15.67
C ILE A 24 -9.61 -12.63 -15.47
N LEU A 25 -8.32 -12.47 -15.77
CA LEU A 25 -7.60 -11.21 -15.66
C LEU A 25 -7.87 -10.35 -16.90
N ASP A 26 -8.10 -9.06 -16.69
CA ASP A 26 -8.47 -8.12 -17.75
C ASP A 26 -7.65 -6.82 -17.69
N GLU A 27 -7.27 -6.38 -16.49
CA GLU A 27 -6.68 -5.05 -16.27
C GLU A 27 -5.26 -5.16 -15.68
N PRO A 28 -4.21 -4.58 -16.30
CA PRO A 28 -2.93 -4.42 -15.62
C PRO A 28 -3.00 -3.27 -14.61
N LEU A 29 -2.64 -3.55 -13.35
CA LEU A 29 -2.49 -2.55 -12.30
C LEU A 29 -1.05 -2.04 -12.18
N ASN A 30 -0.09 -2.94 -12.37
CA ASN A 30 1.32 -2.62 -12.51
C ASN A 30 1.87 -3.42 -13.69
N ILE A 31 2.37 -2.71 -14.69
CA ILE A 31 2.83 -3.30 -15.94
C ILE A 31 3.91 -4.34 -15.66
N GLY A 32 3.66 -5.57 -16.08
CA GLY A 32 4.59 -6.69 -15.97
C GLY A 32 4.53 -7.48 -14.66
N SER A 33 3.76 -7.03 -13.65
CA SER A 33 3.78 -7.69 -12.33
C SER A 33 2.43 -7.82 -11.63
N VAL A 34 1.45 -6.95 -11.87
CA VAL A 34 0.16 -6.99 -11.14
C VAL A 34 -1.01 -6.82 -12.08
N TYR A 35 -1.98 -7.72 -11.98
CA TYR A 35 -3.15 -7.81 -12.84
C TYR A 35 -4.41 -8.00 -12.01
N ALA A 36 -5.55 -7.52 -12.51
CA ALA A 36 -6.83 -7.64 -11.83
C ALA A 36 -7.90 -8.23 -12.74
N THR A 37 -8.89 -8.87 -12.11
CA THR A 37 -10.15 -9.21 -12.76
C THR A 37 -10.96 -7.95 -13.08
N HIS A 38 -11.84 -8.02 -14.07
CA HIS A 38 -12.70 -6.92 -14.48
C HIS A 38 -13.48 -6.28 -13.31
N ALA A 39 -13.43 -4.94 -13.20
CA ALA A 39 -13.94 -4.19 -12.04
C ALA A 39 -15.45 -4.37 -11.76
N PHE A 40 -16.24 -4.79 -12.74
CA PHE A 40 -17.70 -4.94 -12.62
C PHE A 40 -18.17 -6.40 -12.43
N GLN A 41 -17.25 -7.37 -12.31
CA GLN A 41 -17.59 -8.79 -12.15
C GLN A 41 -17.05 -9.33 -10.82
N PRO A 42 -17.87 -9.33 -9.75
CA PRO A 42 -17.49 -9.96 -8.48
C PRO A 42 -17.53 -11.49 -8.55
N PRO A 43 -16.73 -12.21 -7.74
CA PRO A 43 -15.75 -11.69 -6.79
C PRO A 43 -14.48 -11.18 -7.48
N ARG A 44 -13.97 -10.04 -7.03
CA ARG A 44 -12.80 -9.39 -7.65
C ARG A 44 -11.48 -9.86 -7.05
N PHE A 45 -10.52 -10.17 -7.92
CA PHE A 45 -9.19 -10.61 -7.55
C PHE A 45 -8.10 -9.73 -8.16
N VAL A 46 -6.95 -9.74 -7.49
CA VAL A 46 -5.68 -9.25 -7.98
C VAL A 46 -4.70 -10.44 -7.98
N VAL A 47 -3.97 -10.59 -9.08
CA VAL A 47 -2.89 -11.56 -9.24
C VAL A 47 -1.60 -10.79 -9.42
N LYS A 48 -0.65 -11.02 -8.51
CA LYS A 48 0.72 -10.51 -8.63
C LYS A 48 1.65 -11.66 -9.04
N VAL A 49 2.52 -11.40 -10.01
CA VAL A 49 3.63 -12.29 -10.36
C VAL A 49 4.76 -12.01 -9.37
N LEU A 50 5.19 -13.03 -8.64
CA LEU A 50 6.26 -12.91 -7.66
C LEU A 50 7.63 -12.99 -8.32
N SER A 51 8.54 -12.11 -7.90
CA SER A 51 9.92 -12.13 -8.36
C SER A 51 10.70 -13.19 -7.58
N PRO A 52 11.38 -14.14 -8.24
CA PRO A 52 12.25 -15.09 -7.55
C PRO A 52 13.51 -14.43 -6.96
N ALA A 53 13.79 -13.18 -7.33
CA ALA A 53 14.91 -12.41 -6.81
C ALA A 53 14.58 -11.69 -5.48
N SER A 54 13.30 -11.61 -5.09
CA SER A 54 12.88 -11.00 -3.82
C SER A 54 12.58 -12.03 -2.73
N GLU A 55 12.54 -11.55 -1.49
CA GLU A 55 12.18 -12.37 -0.32
C GLU A 55 10.64 -12.43 -0.12
N GLU A 56 9.85 -11.85 -1.03
CA GLU A 56 8.41 -11.64 -0.89
C GLU A 56 7.64 -12.95 -0.68
N GLU A 57 7.91 -14.00 -1.46
CA GLU A 57 7.23 -15.29 -1.32
C GLU A 57 7.45 -15.89 0.08
N ALA A 58 8.69 -15.88 0.56
CA ALA A 58 9.06 -16.41 1.86
C ALA A 58 8.44 -15.60 3.01
N ILE A 59 8.45 -14.27 2.90
CA ILE A 59 7.84 -13.36 3.88
C ILE A 59 6.32 -13.57 3.92
N ILE A 60 5.65 -13.60 2.78
CA ILE A 60 4.20 -13.83 2.70
C ILE A 60 3.84 -15.20 3.25
N SER A 61 4.60 -16.25 2.87
CA SER A 61 4.39 -17.60 3.40
C SER A 61 4.48 -17.62 4.93
N ARG A 62 5.49 -16.97 5.51
CA ARG A 62 5.62 -16.83 6.97
C ARG A 62 4.41 -16.10 7.58
N LEU A 63 4.02 -14.96 6.99
CA LEU A 63 2.92 -14.14 7.48
C LEU A 63 1.55 -14.84 7.33
N GLN A 64 1.33 -15.70 6.33
CA GLN A 64 0.09 -16.48 6.19
C GLN A 64 -0.13 -17.47 7.36
N HIS A 65 0.95 -17.95 7.97
CA HIS A 65 0.91 -18.84 9.12
C HIS A 65 0.78 -18.10 10.46
N ASP A 66 1.01 -16.78 10.47
CA ASP A 66 0.89 -15.96 11.67
C ASP A 66 -0.57 -15.59 11.96
N ARG A 67 -1.05 -16.02 13.14
CA ARG A 67 -2.43 -15.81 13.62
C ARG A 67 -2.61 -14.54 14.45
N SER A 68 -1.57 -13.72 14.63
CA SER A 68 -1.63 -12.46 15.35
C SER A 68 -2.72 -11.55 14.77
N ALA A 69 -3.55 -10.95 15.63
CA ALA A 69 -4.52 -9.95 15.20
C ALA A 69 -3.87 -8.68 14.65
N ARG A 70 -2.59 -8.44 14.99
CA ARG A 70 -1.74 -7.35 14.47
C ARG A 70 -1.11 -7.67 13.11
N ASN A 71 -1.33 -8.88 12.58
CA ASN A 71 -0.90 -9.23 11.23
C ASN A 71 -1.82 -8.53 10.20
N HIS A 72 -1.31 -7.47 9.59
CA HIS A 72 -2.02 -6.69 8.58
C HIS A 72 -1.74 -7.17 7.14
N LEU A 73 -1.24 -8.41 6.94
CA LEU A 73 -1.20 -9.02 5.62
C LEU A 73 -2.62 -9.20 5.05
N ILE A 74 -2.81 -8.84 3.78
CA ILE A 74 -4.06 -9.13 3.07
C ILE A 74 -4.27 -10.65 2.95
N PRO A 75 -5.48 -11.18 3.19
CA PRO A 75 -5.75 -12.59 2.91
C PRO A 75 -5.36 -12.92 1.47
N CYS A 76 -4.42 -13.85 1.30
CA CYS A 76 -3.87 -14.19 -0.01
C CYS A 76 -3.54 -15.67 -0.07
N GLU A 77 -3.21 -16.14 -1.26
CA GLU A 77 -2.76 -17.50 -1.55
C GLU A 77 -1.60 -17.46 -2.54
N ILE A 78 -0.55 -18.23 -2.26
CA ILE A 78 0.55 -18.45 -3.21
C ILE A 78 0.17 -19.65 -4.08
N ILE A 79 0.06 -19.45 -5.39
CA ILE A 79 -0.17 -20.50 -6.37
C ILE A 79 1.21 -20.97 -6.87
N PRO A 80 1.61 -22.22 -6.56
CA PRO A 80 2.91 -22.73 -6.98
C PRO A 80 2.94 -22.86 -8.50
N SER A 81 3.83 -22.10 -9.12
CA SER A 81 4.06 -22.00 -10.57
C SER A 81 5.43 -21.36 -10.82
N ASP A 82 5.88 -21.30 -12.06
CA ASP A 82 7.14 -20.64 -12.43
C ASP A 82 6.87 -19.54 -13.47
N PRO A 83 6.90 -18.25 -13.10
CA PRO A 83 7.08 -17.72 -11.73
C PRO A 83 5.85 -17.96 -10.83
N ALA A 84 6.05 -17.95 -9.51
CA ALA A 84 4.96 -18.11 -8.54
C ALA A 84 3.98 -16.94 -8.61
N LEU A 85 2.69 -17.21 -8.34
CA LEU A 85 1.64 -16.19 -8.38
C LEU A 85 1.06 -15.97 -6.98
N LEU A 86 0.76 -14.72 -6.66
CA LEU A 86 0.07 -14.32 -5.46
C LEU A 86 -1.35 -13.87 -5.82
N LEU A 87 -2.34 -14.66 -5.40
CA LEU A 87 -3.77 -14.37 -5.58
C LEU A 87 -4.32 -13.71 -4.31
N MET A 88 -4.93 -12.53 -4.46
CA MET A 88 -5.51 -11.78 -3.34
C MET A 88 -6.82 -11.09 -3.74
N PRO A 89 -7.71 -10.77 -2.78
CA PRO A 89 -8.87 -9.92 -3.00
C PRO A 89 -8.49 -8.54 -3.53
N SER A 90 -9.30 -8.00 -4.44
CA SER A 90 -9.20 -6.58 -4.80
C SER A 90 -9.79 -5.71 -3.68
N VAL A 91 -8.94 -4.90 -3.04
CA VAL A 91 -9.29 -4.00 -1.93
C VAL A 91 -9.27 -2.53 -2.39
N CYS A 92 -9.83 -1.64 -1.58
CA CYS A 92 -9.93 -0.23 -1.92
C CYS A 92 -8.68 0.55 -1.49
N ASN A 93 -8.41 1.65 -2.19
CA ASN A 93 -7.44 2.64 -1.76
C ASN A 93 -7.76 3.14 -0.33
N ILE A 94 -6.72 3.31 0.48
CA ILE A 94 -6.82 3.66 1.90
C ILE A 94 -7.60 4.97 2.20
N ALA A 95 -7.66 5.91 1.25
CA ALA A 95 -8.41 7.16 1.41
C ALA A 95 -9.92 7.03 1.10
N TRP A 96 -10.38 5.85 0.65
CA TRP A 96 -11.78 5.60 0.29
C TRP A 96 -12.79 6.02 1.38
N PRO A 97 -12.64 5.66 2.68
CA PRO A 97 -13.63 6.07 3.67
C PRO A 97 -13.61 7.57 3.95
N MET A 98 -12.43 8.22 3.90
CA MET A 98 -12.30 9.67 4.14
C MET A 98 -12.94 10.51 3.03
N ARG A 99 -12.90 10.05 1.77
CA ARG A 99 -13.51 10.76 0.63
C ARG A 99 -15.05 10.77 0.67
N ARG A 100 -15.67 9.77 1.31
CA ARG A 100 -17.13 9.62 1.36
C ARG A 100 -17.77 10.35 2.52
N GLU A 101 -17.03 10.53 3.61
CA GLU A 101 -17.51 11.25 4.77
C GLU A 101 -17.55 12.77 4.49
N ARG A 102 -18.53 13.49 5.02
CA ARG A 102 -18.60 14.96 4.93
C ARG A 102 -18.28 15.62 6.28
N ASN A 103 -18.53 14.93 7.38
CA ASN A 103 -18.27 15.43 8.72
C ASN A 103 -16.77 15.41 9.04
N PHE A 104 -16.21 16.57 9.33
CA PHE A 104 -14.79 16.75 9.64
C PHE A 104 -14.33 15.89 10.84
N PHE A 105 -15.10 15.84 11.92
CA PHE A 105 -14.74 15.05 13.10
C PHE A 105 -14.72 13.56 12.79
N ILE A 106 -15.69 13.06 12.01
CA ILE A 106 -15.71 11.64 11.61
C ILE A 106 -14.52 11.32 10.69
N LYS A 107 -14.16 12.22 9.76
CA LYS A 107 -12.94 12.08 8.95
C LYS A 107 -11.69 11.99 9.81
N LEU A 108 -11.51 12.91 10.76
CA LEU A 108 -10.36 12.92 11.66
C LEU A 108 -10.28 11.62 12.49
N CYS A 109 -11.39 11.19 13.07
CA CYS A 109 -11.47 9.92 13.78
C CYS A 109 -11.13 8.72 12.88
N THR A 110 -11.57 8.74 11.62
CA THR A 110 -11.28 7.69 10.64
C THR A 110 -9.80 7.67 10.28
N LEU A 111 -9.21 8.84 10.03
CA LEU A 111 -7.79 9.01 9.75
C LEU A 111 -6.92 8.45 10.90
N LEU A 112 -7.24 8.81 12.14
CA LEU A 112 -6.51 8.32 13.31
C LEU A 112 -6.67 6.80 13.50
N LYS A 113 -7.86 6.24 13.23
CA LYS A 113 -8.08 4.78 13.26
C LYS A 113 -7.28 4.05 12.19
N VAL A 114 -7.20 4.61 10.99
CA VAL A 114 -6.38 4.08 9.88
C VAL A 114 -4.91 4.12 10.27
N PHE A 115 -4.42 5.28 10.71
CA PHE A 115 -3.02 5.46 11.09
C PHE A 115 -2.60 4.51 12.21
N ARG A 116 -3.46 4.31 13.23
CA ARG A 116 -3.20 3.34 14.29
C ARG A 116 -3.02 1.92 13.76
N GLN A 117 -3.83 1.48 12.80
CA GLN A 117 -3.69 0.15 12.20
C GLN A 117 -2.40 0.02 11.36
N ILE A 118 -1.99 1.09 10.67
CA ILE A 118 -0.71 1.12 9.94
C ILE A 118 0.45 0.94 10.94
N ALA A 119 0.45 1.72 12.02
CA ALA A 119 1.48 1.63 13.06
C ALA A 119 1.50 0.25 13.74
N GLU A 120 0.33 -0.32 14.03
CA GLU A 120 0.21 -1.69 14.58
C GLU A 120 0.77 -2.75 13.62
N GLY A 121 0.51 -2.63 12.31
CA GLY A 121 1.07 -3.51 11.29
C GLY A 121 2.59 -3.41 11.17
N ILE A 122 3.14 -2.20 11.19
CA ILE A 122 4.59 -1.97 11.13
C ILE A 122 5.29 -2.48 12.38
N ASP A 123 4.77 -2.16 13.57
CA ASP A 123 5.29 -2.70 14.84
C ASP A 123 5.29 -4.24 14.83
N HIS A 124 4.22 -4.85 14.31
CA HIS A 124 4.13 -6.30 14.20
C HIS A 124 5.17 -6.88 13.24
N LEU A 125 5.35 -6.30 12.04
CA LEU A 125 6.41 -6.70 11.11
C LEU A 125 7.80 -6.58 11.76
N HIS A 126 8.06 -5.47 12.44
CA HIS A 126 9.33 -5.22 13.12
C HIS A 126 9.59 -6.22 14.25
N SER A 127 8.55 -6.64 14.98
CA SER A 127 8.64 -7.69 16.00
C SER A 127 9.02 -9.06 15.42
N LEU A 128 8.69 -9.31 14.15
CA LEU A 128 9.09 -10.49 13.39
C LEU A 128 10.43 -10.32 12.67
N ARG A 129 11.10 -9.17 12.87
CA ARG A 129 12.31 -8.73 12.20
C ARG A 129 12.16 -8.59 10.68
N ILE A 130 10.97 -8.22 10.24
CA ILE A 130 10.70 -7.90 8.83
C ILE A 130 10.69 -6.38 8.70
N ALA A 131 11.50 -5.84 7.79
CA ALA A 131 11.41 -4.44 7.37
C ALA A 131 10.71 -4.39 6.01
N HIS A 132 9.74 -3.50 5.83
CA HIS A 132 8.96 -3.41 4.60
C HIS A 132 9.73 -2.71 3.47
N LEU A 133 10.49 -1.67 3.84
CA LEU A 133 11.37 -0.83 3.01
C LEU A 133 10.69 0.03 1.94
N ASP A 134 9.44 -0.25 1.59
CA ASP A 134 8.67 0.53 0.61
C ASP A 134 7.28 0.93 1.11
N MET A 135 7.18 1.36 2.36
CA MET A 135 5.90 1.86 2.89
C MET A 135 5.51 3.15 2.17
N CYS A 136 4.37 3.13 1.50
CA CYS A 136 3.85 4.30 0.79
C CYS A 136 2.32 4.24 0.66
N PHE A 137 1.72 5.29 0.11
CA PHE A 137 0.26 5.37 -0.07
C PHE A 137 -0.31 4.28 -0.99
N GLY A 138 0.49 3.82 -1.96
CA GLY A 138 0.11 2.72 -2.86
C GLY A 138 0.17 1.34 -2.20
N ASN A 139 0.93 1.18 -1.12
CA ASN A 139 1.21 -0.11 -0.49
C ASN A 139 0.38 -0.34 0.80
N VAL A 140 -0.62 0.51 1.01
CA VAL A 140 -1.59 0.38 2.10
C VAL A 140 -3.00 0.47 1.54
N MET A 141 -3.82 -0.52 1.89
CA MET A 141 -5.17 -0.68 1.38
C MET A 141 -6.18 -0.83 2.51
N ILE A 142 -7.47 -0.66 2.19
CA ILE A 142 -8.57 -0.86 3.13
C ILE A 142 -9.70 -1.66 2.52
N ALA A 143 -10.28 -2.57 3.30
CA ALA A 143 -11.44 -3.31 2.86
C ALA A 143 -12.73 -2.52 3.09
N ALA A 144 -13.47 -2.31 2.02
CA ALA A 144 -14.83 -1.79 2.08
C ALA A 144 -15.84 -2.92 2.41
N PRO A 145 -17.06 -2.60 2.88
CA PRO A 145 -18.07 -3.62 3.21
C PRO A 145 -18.42 -4.58 2.07
N HIS A 146 -18.36 -4.12 0.82
CA HIS A 146 -18.61 -4.99 -0.32
C HIS A 146 -17.49 -6.02 -0.55
N VAL A 147 -16.24 -5.68 -0.20
CA VAL A 147 -15.10 -6.60 -0.33
C VAL A 147 -15.24 -7.73 0.68
N GLU A 148 -15.69 -7.44 1.91
CA GLU A 148 -15.97 -8.49 2.90
C GLU A 148 -17.09 -9.44 2.45
N ARG A 149 -18.11 -8.94 1.73
CA ARG A 149 -19.17 -9.80 1.16
C ARG A 149 -18.64 -10.72 0.07
N GLU A 150 -17.73 -10.22 -0.77
CA GLU A 150 -17.09 -11.00 -1.84
C GLU A 150 -16.05 -11.98 -1.27
N HIS A 151 -15.34 -11.58 -0.21
CA HIS A 151 -14.22 -12.29 0.41
C HIS A 151 -14.34 -12.25 1.94
N PRO A 152 -15.05 -13.20 2.58
CA PRO A 152 -15.36 -13.14 4.03
C PRO A 152 -14.16 -13.14 4.99
N ARG A 153 -12.99 -13.56 4.51
CA ARG A 153 -11.71 -13.48 5.26
C ARG A 153 -11.20 -12.04 5.37
N THR A 154 -11.64 -11.16 4.48
CA THR A 154 -11.29 -9.74 4.48
C THR A 154 -12.31 -8.97 5.32
N LYS A 155 -11.88 -8.31 6.40
CA LYS A 155 -12.77 -7.58 7.32
C LYS A 155 -12.96 -6.11 6.93
N ALA A 156 -14.20 -5.64 6.85
CA ALA A 156 -14.49 -4.25 6.52
C ALA A 156 -13.85 -3.27 7.53
N GLY A 157 -13.25 -2.19 7.02
CA GLY A 157 -12.52 -1.20 7.82
C GLY A 157 -11.13 -1.63 8.27
N ARG A 158 -10.72 -2.88 8.00
CA ARG A 158 -9.36 -3.35 8.26
C ARG A 158 -8.41 -2.81 7.20
N VAL A 159 -7.28 -2.29 7.68
CA VAL A 159 -6.15 -1.86 6.85
C VAL A 159 -5.27 -3.05 6.54
N TYR A 160 -4.74 -3.12 5.31
CA TYR A 160 -3.77 -4.13 4.91
C TYR A 160 -2.51 -3.48 4.36
N ILE A 161 -1.37 -4.05 4.72
CA ILE A 161 -0.06 -3.75 4.13
C ILE A 161 0.16 -4.77 3.02
N ILE A 162 0.55 -4.29 1.84
CA ILE A 162 0.73 -5.09 0.63
C ILE A 162 2.08 -4.75 -0.01
N ASP A 163 2.44 -5.54 -1.02
CA ASP A 163 3.64 -5.34 -1.84
C ASP A 163 4.95 -5.46 -1.04
N PHE A 164 5.30 -6.71 -0.75
CA PHE A 164 6.49 -7.05 0.04
C PHE A 164 7.73 -7.28 -0.85
N ASP A 165 7.72 -6.83 -2.10
CA ASP A 165 8.81 -7.08 -3.08
C ASP A 165 10.17 -6.53 -2.61
N ARG A 166 10.14 -5.41 -1.89
CA ARG A 166 11.35 -4.81 -1.28
C ARG A 166 11.56 -5.21 0.17
N SER A 167 10.62 -5.93 0.76
CA SER A 167 10.71 -6.31 2.16
C SER A 167 11.84 -7.30 2.39
N ARG A 168 12.42 -7.25 3.59
CA ARG A 168 13.53 -8.12 3.97
C ARG A 168 13.30 -8.75 5.33
N GLN A 169 13.64 -10.03 5.43
CA GLN A 169 13.81 -10.71 6.69
C GLN A 169 15.21 -10.41 7.22
N LEU A 170 15.28 -9.77 8.38
CA LEU A 170 16.55 -9.34 8.98
C LEU A 170 16.91 -10.23 10.18
N ASP A 171 18.21 -10.36 10.43
CA ASP A 171 18.73 -11.16 11.54
C ASP A 171 18.58 -10.46 12.89
N LEU A 172 18.75 -9.13 12.91
CA LEU A 172 18.73 -8.28 14.10
C LEU A 172 17.48 -7.42 14.11
N GLY A 173 16.93 -7.17 15.30
CA GLY A 173 15.74 -6.34 15.48
C GLY A 173 16.01 -4.83 15.49
N PRO A 174 14.97 -4.01 15.71
CA PRO A 174 15.06 -2.55 15.77
C PRO A 174 16.14 -2.05 16.73
N GLY A 175 16.92 -1.05 16.29
CA GLY A 175 17.99 -0.44 17.07
C GLY A 175 19.28 -1.27 17.19
N LEU A 176 19.29 -2.50 16.65
CA LEU A 176 20.46 -3.38 16.63
C LEU A 176 21.01 -3.62 15.22
N HIS A 177 20.18 -3.44 14.19
CA HIS A 177 20.59 -3.68 12.81
C HIS A 177 21.50 -2.55 12.30
N PRO A 178 22.62 -2.86 11.60
CA PRO A 178 23.43 -1.83 10.97
C PRO A 178 22.65 -1.13 9.84
N PRO A 179 22.98 0.12 9.51
CA PRO A 179 22.38 0.79 8.37
C PRO A 179 22.60 0.02 7.06
N ILE A 180 21.58 -0.02 6.20
CA ILE A 180 21.66 -0.60 4.86
C ILE A 180 21.54 0.50 3.81
N GLU A 181 22.12 0.29 2.62
CA GLU A 181 21.75 1.08 1.46
C GLU A 181 20.31 0.77 1.07
N LEU A 182 19.51 1.82 0.89
CA LEU A 182 18.12 1.63 0.50
C LEU A 182 18.03 1.19 -0.96
N PRO A 183 17.11 0.27 -1.31
CA PRO A 183 16.72 0.08 -2.70
C PRO A 183 16.07 1.36 -3.24
N SER A 184 15.73 1.41 -4.53
CA SER A 184 14.94 2.53 -5.06
C SER A 184 13.61 2.66 -4.28
N THR A 185 13.33 3.82 -3.70
CA THR A 185 12.17 4.06 -2.84
C THR A 185 11.19 5.06 -3.46
N GLN A 186 9.92 4.98 -3.05
CA GLN A 186 8.89 5.95 -3.48
C GLN A 186 9.08 7.34 -2.85
N TYR A 187 9.56 7.39 -1.60
CA TYR A 187 9.84 8.65 -0.92
C TYR A 187 11.32 9.01 -1.04
N GLU A 188 11.59 10.29 -1.24
CA GLU A 188 12.95 10.84 -1.20
C GLU A 188 13.52 10.70 0.21
N PRO A 189 14.71 10.08 0.35
CA PRO A 189 15.36 9.99 1.64
C PRO A 189 15.70 11.37 2.21
N PRO A 190 15.50 11.60 3.52
CA PRO A 190 15.80 12.88 4.14
C PRO A 190 17.31 13.13 4.15
N LEU A 191 17.71 14.41 4.20
CA LEU A 191 19.09 14.85 4.41
C LEU A 191 20.11 14.29 3.40
N GLN A 192 19.67 13.88 2.21
CA GLN A 192 20.52 13.27 1.17
C GLN A 192 21.24 12.00 1.65
N MET A 193 20.75 11.39 2.73
CA MET A 193 21.30 10.15 3.27
C MET A 193 21.03 9.00 2.29
N LYS A 194 21.98 8.06 2.21
CA LYS A 194 21.87 6.86 1.37
C LYS A 194 21.70 5.58 2.16
N THR A 195 22.06 5.62 3.44
CA THR A 195 22.06 4.48 4.35
C THR A 195 21.16 4.75 5.55
N PHE A 196 20.32 3.79 5.89
CA PHE A 196 19.35 3.93 6.98
C PHE A 196 19.27 2.64 7.78
N ASP A 197 18.98 2.78 9.07
CA ASP A 197 18.40 1.67 9.82
C ASP A 197 17.06 1.28 9.14
N PRO A 198 16.89 0.02 8.71
CA PRO A 198 15.76 -0.40 7.89
C PRO A 198 14.41 -0.23 8.60
N TYR A 199 14.38 -0.41 9.92
CA TYR A 199 13.17 -0.23 10.73
C TYR A 199 12.79 1.25 10.85
N SER A 200 13.78 2.11 11.12
CA SER A 200 13.60 3.56 11.18
C SER A 200 13.16 4.14 9.83
N TRP A 201 13.59 3.55 8.73
CA TRP A 201 13.12 3.89 7.40
C TRP A 201 11.61 3.62 7.24
N ASP A 202 11.10 2.45 7.65
CA ASP A 202 9.66 2.18 7.66
C ASP A 202 8.88 3.20 8.49
N VAL A 203 9.41 3.61 9.64
CA VAL A 203 8.78 4.63 10.50
C VAL A 203 8.77 6.00 9.83
N TYR A 204 9.85 6.39 9.16
CA TYR A 204 9.90 7.62 8.36
C TYR A 204 8.84 7.60 7.25
N CYS A 205 8.80 6.52 6.47
CA CYS A 205 7.83 6.31 5.41
C CYS A 205 6.38 6.33 5.91
N MET A 206 6.12 5.74 7.08
CA MET A 206 4.82 5.81 7.75
C MET A 206 4.43 7.25 8.11
N GLY A 207 5.39 8.08 8.55
CA GLY A 207 5.18 9.51 8.78
C GLY A 207 4.79 10.26 7.50
N ARG A 208 5.52 10.03 6.40
CA ARG A 208 5.22 10.62 5.08
C ARG A 208 3.85 10.17 4.54
N LEU A 209 3.50 8.90 4.76
CA LEU A 209 2.19 8.37 4.44
C LEU A 209 1.08 9.10 5.21
N PHE A 210 1.29 9.37 6.51
CA PHE A 210 0.31 10.09 7.32
C PHE A 210 0.12 11.54 6.85
N GLU A 211 1.21 12.25 6.53
CA GLU A 211 1.14 13.58 5.92
C GLU A 211 0.27 13.55 4.66
N HIS A 212 0.56 12.64 3.74
CA HIS A 212 -0.23 12.52 2.51
C HIS A 212 -1.71 12.18 2.78
N LEU A 213 -1.98 11.29 3.76
CA LEU A 213 -3.34 10.97 4.17
C LEU A 213 -4.08 12.19 4.73
N THR A 214 -3.40 13.07 5.46
CA THR A 214 -4.01 14.31 5.96
C THR A 214 -4.37 15.25 4.81
N GLU A 215 -3.47 15.42 3.82
CA GLU A 215 -3.68 16.30 2.67
C GLU A 215 -4.88 15.88 1.82
N VAL A 216 -5.02 14.57 1.56
CA VAL A 216 -6.15 14.05 0.75
C VAL A 216 -7.47 14.03 1.51
N SER A 217 -7.42 14.00 2.85
CA SER A 217 -8.61 13.82 3.70
C SER A 217 -9.15 15.14 4.25
N ILE A 218 -8.26 16.09 4.51
CA ILE A 218 -8.54 17.38 5.13
C ILE A 218 -8.07 18.46 4.14
N PRO A 219 -8.98 19.00 3.31
CA PRO A 219 -8.63 20.12 2.46
C PRO A 219 -8.10 21.27 3.31
N SER A 220 -6.93 21.79 2.97
CA SER A 220 -6.37 22.97 3.62
C SER A 220 -7.34 24.14 3.47
N ALA A 221 -7.54 24.92 4.54
CA ALA A 221 -8.37 26.13 4.54
C ALA A 221 -7.88 27.24 3.57
N SER A 222 -6.81 26.99 2.80
CA SER A 222 -6.27 27.88 1.78
C SER A 222 -7.13 27.99 0.51
N SER A 223 -8.19 27.19 0.35
CA SER A 223 -9.17 27.33 -0.73
C SER A 223 -10.44 28.10 -0.32
N SER A 224 -10.30 29.13 0.52
CA SER A 224 -11.35 30.12 0.78
C SER A 224 -11.23 31.29 -0.22
N PRO A 225 -12.33 31.81 -0.81
CA PRO A 225 -12.29 32.93 -1.76
C PRO A 225 -11.87 34.26 -1.12
N PHE A 226 -11.71 34.31 0.20
CA PHE A 226 -11.42 35.53 0.94
C PHE A 226 -9.91 35.71 1.20
N ARG A 227 -9.12 35.79 0.13
CA ARG A 227 -7.79 36.41 0.19
C ARG A 227 -7.39 37.04 -1.15
N SER A 228 -8.08 38.13 -1.51
CA SER A 228 -7.48 39.16 -2.36
C SER A 228 -7.94 40.54 -1.90
N ARG A 229 -7.14 41.18 -1.05
CA ARG A 229 -6.88 42.64 -1.02
C ARG A 229 -5.87 42.93 0.09
N ARG A 230 -4.60 42.70 -0.25
CA ARG A 230 -3.51 43.58 0.16
C ARG A 230 -2.66 43.82 -1.07
N THR A 231 -3.05 44.80 -1.84
CA THR A 231 -2.19 45.44 -2.84
C THR A 231 -1.59 46.67 -2.19
N VAL A 232 -0.26 46.62 -2.03
CA VAL A 232 0.71 47.68 -2.36
C VAL A 232 0.25 49.11 -2.10
N ALA A 233 0.73 49.68 -0.99
CA ALA A 233 0.96 51.11 -0.84
C ALA A 233 2.06 51.31 0.20
N ASP A 234 3.29 50.91 -0.15
CA ASP A 234 4.48 51.40 0.52
C ASP A 234 5.64 51.37 -0.46
N ARG A 235 5.76 52.46 -1.22
CA ARG A 235 6.98 52.99 -1.85
C ARG A 235 6.63 54.22 -2.68
N GLY A 236 7.10 55.37 -2.21
CA GLY A 236 7.55 56.47 -3.08
C GLY A 236 6.75 57.76 -2.97
N LEU A 237 7.26 58.71 -2.18
CA LEU A 237 7.51 60.08 -2.64
C LEU A 237 8.48 60.77 -1.66
N GLU A 238 9.71 60.96 -2.13
CA GLU A 238 10.60 62.05 -1.70
C GLU A 238 9.96 63.37 -2.15
N ILE A 239 9.75 64.33 -1.23
CA ILE A 239 10.47 65.61 -1.04
C ILE A 239 10.17 66.08 0.39
#